data_AF-A0A553AAY0-F1
#
_entry.id   AF-A0A553AAY0-F1
#
_cell.length_a   1.000
_cell.length_b   1.000
_cell.length_c   1.000
_cell.angle_alpha   90.00
_cell.angle_beta   90.00
_cell.angle_gamma   90.00
#
_symmetry.space_group_name_H-M   'P 1'
#
loop_
_entity.id
_entity.type
_entity.pdbx_description
1 polymer ?
#
loop_
_entity_poly.entity_id
_entity_poly.type
_entity_poly.pdbx_seq_one_letter_code
_entity_poly.pdbx_strand_id
1 'polypeptide(L)'
;MSTDFTGLRRGAPLGDPRLDLCDLYVFPSPKDPGRTALILTANPDASPMHPDAVYRIAIDNDGDLRNDIAFNFTFSEPVNGRQKVDVRLALQSEARVDAAVGSEIFGGLDVSFSDEPHLWRSRSGSFSFFAGARTDAAFPDSTVIAMAVELPTAYLGAAPDVRIWARCSVNVDGRFQHVDRAGHPWVSGFFPDDADRAEFNADEPNRDQGRWMGHLIELMGETGGYSRSEAIDAITAEGTLPDVLTYNPRKPARYPNGRTLGDDVADYRSRFLTKGRTPLTDFTPRQDFLPDFPYLCAP
;
A
#
# COMPACT_ATOMS: atom_id res chain seq x y z
N MET A 1 16.84 -22.86 -6.62
CA MET A 1 16.36 -21.46 -6.60
C MET A 1 15.69 -21.22 -5.27
N SER A 2 15.80 -20.01 -4.71
CA SER A 2 15.13 -19.67 -3.44
C SER A 2 13.63 -19.83 -3.65
N THR A 3 12.98 -20.65 -2.82
CA THR A 3 11.51 -20.85 -2.82
C THR A 3 10.77 -19.76 -2.05
N ASP A 4 11.47 -18.70 -1.67
CA ASP A 4 10.91 -17.62 -0.86
C ASP A 4 10.32 -16.51 -1.74
N PHE A 5 9.17 -16.82 -2.33
CA PHE A 5 8.35 -15.86 -3.10
C PHE A 5 7.48 -14.99 -2.18
N THR A 6 7.65 -15.11 -0.86
CA THR A 6 6.82 -14.42 0.10
C THR A 6 7.16 -12.94 0.23
N GLY A 7 8.37 -12.56 -0.20
CA GLY A 7 8.93 -11.23 0.03
C GLY A 7 9.41 -11.00 1.48
N LEU A 8 9.13 -11.92 2.42
CA LEU A 8 9.35 -11.74 3.85
C LEU A 8 10.82 -11.76 4.30
N ARG A 9 11.77 -12.07 3.40
CA ARG A 9 13.21 -12.09 3.71
C ARG A 9 14.04 -11.06 2.94
N ARG A 10 13.41 -10.04 2.38
CA ARG A 10 14.13 -9.05 1.58
C ARG A 10 14.71 -7.93 2.43
N GLY A 11 15.84 -7.41 1.99
CA GLY A 11 16.43 -6.22 2.60
C GLY A 11 15.54 -4.99 2.39
N ALA A 12 15.51 -4.12 3.39
CA ALA A 12 14.80 -2.86 3.34
C ALA A 12 15.32 -1.96 2.19
N PRO A 13 14.48 -1.09 1.62
CA PRO A 13 14.92 -0.13 0.60
C PRO A 13 16.11 0.70 1.11
N LEU A 14 17.20 0.73 0.32
CA LEU A 14 18.47 1.39 0.68
C LEU A 14 19.07 0.95 2.04
N GLY A 15 18.64 -0.18 2.59
CA GLY A 15 19.05 -0.67 3.91
C GLY A 15 18.41 0.05 5.09
N ASP A 16 17.36 0.86 4.87
CA ASP A 16 16.65 1.58 5.92
C ASP A 16 15.19 1.10 6.04
N PRO A 17 14.81 0.39 7.13
CA PRO A 17 13.46 -0.14 7.30
C PRO A 17 12.40 0.97 7.37
N ARG A 18 12.77 2.22 7.70
CA ARG A 18 11.82 3.34 7.69
C ARG A 18 11.27 3.64 6.30
N LEU A 19 11.95 3.22 5.24
CA LEU A 19 11.54 3.41 3.84
C LEU A 19 10.68 2.25 3.30
N ASP A 20 10.54 1.17 4.07
CA ASP A 20 9.85 -0.06 3.67
C ASP A 20 8.33 0.10 3.79
N LEU A 21 7.61 -0.06 2.67
CA LEU A 21 6.16 -0.12 2.64
C LEU A 21 5.71 -1.55 2.90
N CYS A 22 4.78 -1.72 3.83
CA CYS A 22 4.24 -3.02 4.16
C CYS A 22 2.98 -3.30 3.33
N ASP A 23 1.84 -2.73 3.71
CA ASP A 23 0.55 -3.05 3.11
C ASP A 23 -0.29 -1.83 2.78
N LEU A 24 -1.09 -1.95 1.72
CA LEU A 24 -2.12 -1.00 1.33
C LEU A 24 -3.51 -1.63 1.48
N TYR A 25 -4.44 -0.86 2.03
CA TYR A 25 -5.83 -1.26 2.25
C TYR A 25 -6.79 -0.18 1.74
N VAL A 26 -7.91 -0.64 1.17
CA VAL A 26 -9.02 0.21 0.75
C VAL A 26 -10.35 -0.53 0.93
N PHE A 27 -11.24 0.05 1.73
CA PHE A 27 -12.54 -0.53 2.06
C PHE A 27 -13.51 0.56 2.57
N PRO A 28 -14.84 0.36 2.48
CA PRO A 28 -15.80 1.31 3.03
C PRO A 28 -15.70 1.34 4.56
N SER A 29 -15.93 2.50 5.19
CA SER A 29 -16.03 2.57 6.64
C SER A 29 -17.16 1.63 7.12
N PRO A 30 -16.89 0.73 8.08
CA PRO A 30 -17.90 -0.20 8.59
C PRO A 30 -19.14 0.50 9.19
N LYS A 31 -18.95 1.70 9.75
CA LYS A 31 -20.02 2.47 10.42
C LYS A 31 -20.62 3.57 9.54
N ASP A 32 -19.93 3.98 8.48
CA ASP A 32 -20.44 4.93 7.50
C ASP A 32 -20.03 4.52 6.06
N PRO A 33 -20.82 3.64 5.41
CA PRO A 33 -20.49 3.16 4.05
C PRO A 33 -20.44 4.25 2.97
N GLY A 34 -20.87 5.48 3.28
CA GLY A 34 -20.67 6.65 2.42
C GLY A 34 -19.24 7.20 2.45
N ARG A 35 -18.36 6.61 3.27
CA ARG A 35 -16.94 6.93 3.43
C ARG A 35 -16.07 5.72 3.08
N THR A 36 -14.87 6.00 2.60
CA THR A 36 -13.83 5.00 2.33
C THR A 36 -12.68 5.21 3.31
N ALA A 37 -12.12 4.12 3.81
CA ALA A 37 -10.84 4.10 4.52
C ALA A 37 -9.73 3.73 3.54
N LEU A 38 -8.64 4.49 3.57
CA LEU A 38 -7.37 4.21 2.90
C LEU A 38 -6.32 4.07 3.99
N ILE A 39 -5.61 2.95 4.03
CA ILE A 39 -4.56 2.71 5.03
C ILE A 39 -3.32 2.23 4.32
N LEU A 40 -2.21 2.93 4.55
CA LEU A 40 -0.86 2.49 4.18
C LEU A 40 -0.09 2.15 5.45
N THR A 41 0.46 0.96 5.55
CA THR A 41 1.41 0.59 6.59
C THR A 41 2.84 0.61 6.04
N ALA A 42 3.79 0.99 6.89
CA ALA A 42 5.20 1.10 6.55
C ALA A 42 6.03 0.94 7.82
N ASN A 43 7.35 0.80 7.65
CA ASN A 43 8.31 0.68 8.75
C ASN A 43 7.99 -0.48 9.72
N PRO A 44 8.46 -1.70 9.41
CA PRO A 44 8.18 -2.90 10.22
C PRO A 44 8.84 -2.88 11.62
N ASP A 45 9.69 -1.88 11.92
CA ASP A 45 10.25 -1.68 13.26
C ASP A 45 9.37 -0.76 14.13
N ALA A 46 8.31 -0.18 13.57
CA ALA A 46 7.44 0.81 14.23
C ALA A 46 8.18 1.99 14.89
N SER A 47 9.37 2.30 14.38
CA SER A 47 10.21 3.42 14.82
C SER A 47 9.75 4.74 14.17
N PRO A 48 10.34 5.90 14.52
CA PRO A 48 10.07 7.13 13.79
C PRO A 48 10.38 7.00 12.29
N MET A 49 9.53 7.57 11.45
CA MET A 49 9.60 7.53 9.99
C MET A 49 10.77 8.38 9.46
N HIS A 50 11.15 8.16 8.19
CA HIS A 50 12.27 8.88 7.58
C HIS A 50 11.90 10.35 7.30
N PRO A 51 12.67 11.33 7.80
CA PRO A 51 12.31 12.75 7.69
C PRO A 51 12.40 13.31 6.25
N ASP A 52 13.32 12.80 5.44
CA ASP A 52 13.46 13.21 4.04
C ASP A 52 12.56 12.42 3.05
N ALA A 53 11.68 11.55 3.55
CA ALA A 53 10.82 10.72 2.72
C ALA A 53 9.41 11.29 2.55
N VAL A 54 8.83 11.01 1.39
CA VAL A 54 7.41 11.19 1.06
C VAL A 54 6.80 9.81 0.93
N TYR A 55 5.86 9.51 1.81
CA TYR A 55 5.01 8.33 1.70
C TYR A 55 3.73 8.77 1.04
N ARG A 56 3.28 8.04 0.02
CA ARG A 56 2.16 8.44 -0.83
C ARG A 56 1.15 7.33 -0.95
N ILE A 57 -0.14 7.67 -0.84
CA ILE A 57 -1.22 6.89 -1.42
C ILE A 57 -1.67 7.63 -2.68
N ALA A 58 -1.43 7.01 -3.83
CA ALA A 58 -1.78 7.50 -5.15
C ALA A 58 -3.09 6.86 -5.63
N ILE A 59 -3.91 7.64 -6.31
CA ILE A 59 -5.22 7.23 -6.84
C ILE A 59 -5.31 7.72 -8.29
N ASP A 60 -5.60 6.78 -9.18
CA ASP A 60 -6.00 6.99 -10.57
C ASP A 60 -7.51 6.77 -10.67
N ASN A 61 -8.23 7.76 -11.18
CA ASN A 61 -9.68 7.70 -11.36
C ASN A 61 -10.16 7.83 -12.82
N ASP A 62 -9.24 7.95 -13.78
CA ASP A 62 -9.56 8.00 -15.21
C ASP A 62 -9.06 6.77 -16.01
N GLY A 63 -8.25 5.92 -15.38
CA GLY A 63 -7.76 4.65 -15.92
C GLY A 63 -6.47 4.77 -16.72
N ASP A 64 -5.78 5.92 -16.72
CA ASP A 64 -4.48 6.10 -17.40
C ASP A 64 -3.29 5.57 -16.60
N LEU A 65 -3.53 5.06 -15.38
CA LEU A 65 -2.55 4.52 -14.44
C LEU A 65 -1.49 5.56 -14.05
N ARG A 66 -1.91 6.82 -13.91
CA ARG A 66 -1.14 7.91 -13.30
C ARG A 66 -1.93 8.58 -12.20
N ASN A 67 -1.22 9.27 -11.32
CA ASN A 67 -1.86 9.93 -10.18
C ASN A 67 -2.80 11.05 -10.66
N ASP A 68 -4.05 11.00 -10.22
CA ASP A 68 -5.01 12.10 -10.29
C ASP A 68 -5.29 12.69 -8.91
N ILE A 69 -5.12 11.88 -7.85
CA ILE A 69 -5.20 12.29 -6.45
C ILE A 69 -4.04 11.64 -5.71
N ALA A 70 -3.35 12.40 -4.86
CA ALA A 70 -2.31 11.87 -4.00
C ALA A 70 -2.41 12.42 -2.58
N PHE A 71 -2.44 11.52 -1.59
CA PHE A 71 -2.20 11.85 -0.20
C PHE A 71 -0.71 11.67 0.08
N ASN A 72 -0.01 12.77 0.34
CA ASN A 72 1.40 12.80 0.69
C ASN A 72 1.55 12.95 2.21
N PHE A 73 2.31 12.05 2.82
CA PHE A 73 2.69 12.08 4.24
C PHE A 73 4.19 12.38 4.34
N THR A 74 4.54 13.42 5.08
CA THR A 74 5.94 13.78 5.37
C THR A 74 6.12 13.94 6.87
N PHE A 75 7.30 13.56 7.36
CA PHE A 75 7.57 13.49 8.80
C PHE A 75 8.68 14.45 9.19
N SER A 76 8.57 15.03 10.39
CA SER A 76 9.65 15.85 10.94
C SER A 76 10.84 14.98 11.37
N GLU A 77 11.97 15.61 11.63
CA GLU A 77 13.00 15.02 12.47
C GLU A 77 12.41 14.55 13.81
N PRO A 78 12.73 13.34 14.29
CA PRO A 78 12.31 12.89 15.60
C PRO A 78 13.08 13.64 16.69
N VAL A 79 12.36 14.16 17.69
CA VAL A 79 12.95 14.89 18.82
C VAL A 79 12.39 14.33 20.13
N ASN A 80 13.27 13.78 20.97
CA ASN A 80 12.91 13.21 22.27
C ASN A 80 11.78 12.17 22.19
N GLY A 81 11.85 11.25 21.23
CA GLY A 81 10.85 10.18 21.05
C GLY A 81 9.52 10.66 20.48
N ARG A 82 9.43 11.90 20.00
CA ARG A 82 8.25 12.45 19.32
C ARG A 82 8.58 12.76 17.86
N GLN A 83 7.59 12.61 17.01
CA GLN A 83 7.68 12.98 15.60
C GLN A 83 6.36 13.62 15.17
N LYS A 84 6.45 14.58 14.25
CA LYS A 84 5.30 15.22 13.65
C LYS A 84 5.07 14.70 12.24
N VAL A 85 3.82 14.74 11.79
CA VAL A 85 3.42 14.41 10.43
C VAL A 85 2.61 15.56 9.82
N ASP A 86 2.91 15.84 8.55
CA ASP A 86 2.12 16.71 7.68
C ASP A 86 1.45 15.86 6.60
N VAL A 87 0.24 16.26 6.21
CA VAL A 87 -0.53 15.60 5.15
C VAL A 87 -0.91 16.63 4.10
N ARG A 88 -0.46 16.40 2.87
CA ARG A 88 -0.81 17.22 1.69
C ARG A 88 -1.63 16.42 0.71
N LEU A 89 -2.72 17.04 0.24
CA LEU A 89 -3.57 16.52 -0.81
C LEU A 89 -3.22 17.22 -2.13
N ALA A 90 -2.65 16.47 -3.06
CA ALA A 90 -2.36 16.94 -4.41
C ALA A 90 -3.41 16.40 -5.39
N LEU A 91 -3.80 17.22 -6.37
CA LEU A 91 -4.79 16.88 -7.38
C LEU A 91 -4.22 17.08 -8.79
N GLN A 92 -4.66 16.24 -9.72
CA GLN A 92 -4.37 16.34 -11.15
C GLN A 92 -2.86 16.43 -11.39
N SER A 93 -2.38 17.47 -12.07
CA SER A 93 -0.95 17.66 -12.36
C SER A 93 -0.07 17.69 -11.11
N GLU A 94 -0.57 18.22 -9.98
CA GLU A 94 0.20 18.22 -8.74
C GLU A 94 0.37 16.81 -8.17
N ALA A 95 -0.60 15.92 -8.37
CA ALA A 95 -0.54 14.54 -7.88
C ALA A 95 0.61 13.74 -8.55
N ARG A 96 1.07 14.21 -9.71
CA ARG A 96 2.13 13.60 -10.54
C ARG A 96 3.54 14.15 -10.21
N VAL A 97 3.66 15.07 -9.25
CA VAL A 97 4.95 15.62 -8.81
C VAL A 97 5.54 14.72 -7.72
N ASP A 98 6.84 14.44 -7.77
CA ASP A 98 7.49 13.54 -6.81
C ASP A 98 7.52 14.09 -5.38
N ALA A 99 7.76 15.39 -5.24
CA ALA A 99 7.73 16.07 -3.95
C ALA A 99 6.31 16.08 -3.34
N ALA A 100 6.23 16.24 -2.02
CA ALA A 100 4.98 16.47 -1.30
C ALA A 100 4.41 17.88 -1.57
N VAL A 101 3.79 18.05 -2.74
CA VAL A 101 3.07 19.27 -3.14
C VAL A 101 1.56 19.14 -2.86
N GLY A 102 0.78 20.15 -3.25
CA GLY A 102 -0.66 20.21 -3.03
C GLY A 102 -1.06 20.97 -1.77
N SER A 103 -2.35 20.92 -1.45
CA SER A 103 -2.93 21.61 -0.30
C SER A 103 -2.64 20.87 1.00
N GLU A 104 -2.12 21.57 2.01
CA GLU A 104 -1.98 21.02 3.36
C GLU A 104 -3.37 20.84 4.00
N ILE A 105 -3.74 19.60 4.27
CA ILE A 105 -5.03 19.25 4.91
C ILE A 105 -4.87 18.99 6.41
N PHE A 106 -3.66 18.62 6.84
CA PHE A 106 -3.23 18.48 8.22
C PHE A 106 -1.76 18.86 8.36
N GLY A 107 -1.38 19.58 9.42
CA GLY A 107 0.00 20.01 9.65
C GLY A 107 0.41 19.93 11.11
N GLY A 108 1.64 19.49 11.37
CA GLY A 108 2.28 19.45 12.68
C GLY A 108 1.63 18.50 13.68
N LEU A 109 0.97 17.44 13.21
CA LEU A 109 0.24 16.50 14.06
C LEU A 109 1.18 15.51 14.75
N ASP A 110 0.89 15.15 15.99
CA ASP A 110 1.66 14.13 16.71
C ASP A 110 1.41 12.74 16.15
N VAL A 111 2.50 12.04 15.81
CA VAL A 111 2.49 10.60 15.52
C VAL A 111 2.27 9.83 16.83
N SER A 112 1.36 8.84 16.80
CA SER A 112 1.00 8.05 17.98
C SER A 112 1.91 6.82 18.11
N PHE A 113 2.86 6.82 19.04
CA PHE A 113 3.70 5.64 19.32
C PHE A 113 3.18 4.78 20.47
N SER A 114 2.12 5.22 21.16
CA SER A 114 1.46 4.51 22.25
C SER A 114 0.15 3.83 21.80
N ASP A 115 -0.44 3.06 22.71
CA ASP A 115 -1.74 2.42 22.55
C ASP A 115 -2.84 3.42 22.17
N GLU A 116 -2.91 4.56 22.87
CA GLU A 116 -3.93 5.58 22.62
C GLU A 116 -3.71 6.26 21.25
N PRO A 117 -4.69 6.20 20.32
CA PRO A 117 -4.61 6.91 19.04
C PRO A 117 -4.86 8.41 19.19
N HIS A 118 -4.02 9.22 18.56
CA HIS A 118 -4.39 10.60 18.23
C HIS A 118 -5.19 10.62 16.92
N LEU A 119 -6.50 10.88 17.04
CA LEU A 119 -7.42 10.95 15.89
C LEU A 119 -7.71 12.41 15.53
N TRP A 120 -7.50 12.75 14.26
CA TRP A 120 -7.66 14.10 13.77
C TRP A 120 -8.79 14.18 12.76
N ARG A 121 -9.51 15.31 12.75
CA ARG A 121 -10.51 15.63 11.72
C ARG A 121 -10.18 16.97 11.11
N SER A 122 -10.29 17.04 9.78
CA SER A 122 -10.15 18.28 9.03
C SER A 122 -11.21 19.29 9.47
N ARG A 123 -10.96 20.58 9.20
CA ARG A 123 -11.88 21.66 9.61
C ARG A 123 -13.31 21.49 9.05
N SER A 124 -13.46 20.93 7.86
CA SER A 124 -14.77 20.64 7.27
C SER A 124 -15.43 19.37 7.84
N GLY A 125 -14.68 18.56 8.60
CA GLY A 125 -15.08 17.22 9.04
C GLY A 125 -15.05 16.17 7.92
N SER A 126 -14.66 16.54 6.70
CA SER A 126 -14.69 15.62 5.54
C SER A 126 -13.64 14.52 5.67
N PHE A 127 -12.43 14.87 6.11
CA PHE A 127 -11.32 13.92 6.30
C PHE A 127 -11.12 13.61 7.78
N SER A 128 -10.94 12.32 8.09
CA SER A 128 -10.35 11.83 9.34
C SER A 128 -8.94 11.32 9.05
N PHE A 129 -8.02 11.49 9.98
CA PHE A 129 -6.62 11.11 9.82
C PHE A 129 -6.02 10.53 11.11
N PHE A 130 -5.15 9.54 10.92
CA PHE A 130 -4.32 8.94 11.96
C PHE A 130 -2.95 8.57 11.39
N ALA A 131 -1.90 8.77 12.17
CA ALA A 131 -0.60 8.16 11.93
C ALA A 131 0.00 7.64 13.24
N GLY A 132 0.52 6.41 13.24
CA GLY A 132 1.12 5.84 14.44
C GLY A 132 1.37 4.33 14.39
N ALA A 133 2.06 3.84 15.40
CA ALA A 133 2.40 2.43 15.60
C ALA A 133 1.13 1.61 15.86
N ARG A 134 0.92 0.53 15.11
CA ARG A 134 -0.23 -0.39 15.27
C ARG A 134 0.21 -1.81 15.00
N THR A 135 -0.48 -2.79 15.59
CA THR A 135 -0.22 -4.19 15.23
C THR A 135 -0.48 -4.37 13.74
N ASP A 136 0.42 -5.09 13.07
CA ASP A 136 0.23 -5.43 11.67
C ASP A 136 -0.99 -6.34 11.49
N ALA A 137 -1.73 -6.13 10.40
CA ALA A 137 -2.98 -6.87 10.15
C ALA A 137 -2.71 -8.31 9.72
N ALA A 138 -1.59 -8.55 9.04
CA ALA A 138 -1.16 -9.88 8.63
C ALA A 138 -0.32 -10.56 9.72
N PHE A 139 0.57 -9.82 10.39
CA PHE A 139 1.53 -10.36 11.36
C PHE A 139 1.22 -9.87 12.78
N PRO A 140 0.38 -10.57 13.56
CA PRO A 140 -0.08 -10.09 14.88
C PRO A 140 1.02 -9.93 15.93
N ASP A 141 2.18 -10.55 15.71
CA ASP A 141 3.37 -10.42 16.58
C ASP A 141 4.30 -9.27 16.11
N SER A 142 3.87 -8.47 15.13
CA SER A 142 4.64 -7.37 14.55
C SER A 142 3.88 -6.06 14.63
N THR A 143 4.63 -4.97 14.70
CA THR A 143 4.11 -3.61 14.77
C THR A 143 4.62 -2.82 13.57
N VAL A 144 3.75 -2.01 12.97
CA VAL A 144 4.06 -1.15 11.81
C VAL A 144 3.60 0.28 12.10
N ILE A 145 4.12 1.26 11.37
CA ILE A 145 3.51 2.60 11.32
C ILE A 145 2.38 2.60 10.29
N ALA A 146 1.15 2.81 10.75
CA ALA A 146 -0.01 3.00 9.89
C ALA A 146 -0.23 4.49 9.61
N MET A 147 -0.53 4.83 8.36
CA MET A 147 -1.01 6.12 7.88
C MET A 147 -2.41 5.90 7.31
N ALA A 148 -3.43 6.34 8.05
CA ALA A 148 -4.83 6.10 7.73
C ALA A 148 -5.55 7.41 7.40
N VAL A 149 -6.28 7.42 6.29
CA VAL A 149 -7.18 8.51 5.89
C VAL A 149 -8.57 7.92 5.68
N GLU A 150 -9.59 8.58 6.22
CA GLU A 150 -10.98 8.28 5.90
C GLU A 150 -11.64 9.52 5.29
N LEU A 151 -12.29 9.34 4.14
CA LEU A 151 -12.86 10.42 3.33
C LEU A 151 -14.23 10.02 2.76
N PRO A 152 -15.08 10.97 2.33
CA PRO A 152 -16.32 10.63 1.64
C PRO A 152 -16.00 9.90 0.34
N THR A 153 -16.65 8.77 0.08
CA THR A 153 -16.35 7.89 -1.07
C THR A 153 -16.43 8.62 -2.41
N ALA A 154 -17.31 9.62 -2.52
CA ALA A 154 -17.45 10.45 -3.72
C ALA A 154 -16.16 11.22 -4.10
N TYR A 155 -15.26 11.50 -3.15
CA TYR A 155 -13.98 12.15 -3.44
C TYR A 155 -13.05 11.29 -4.29
N LEU A 156 -13.22 9.97 -4.31
CA LEU A 156 -12.41 9.08 -5.15
C LEU A 156 -12.67 9.31 -6.64
N GLY A 157 -13.86 9.81 -7.01
CA GLY A 157 -14.24 10.01 -8.41
C GLY A 157 -14.42 8.71 -9.18
N ALA A 158 -14.68 7.58 -8.51
CA ALA A 158 -14.79 6.26 -9.13
C ALA A 158 -15.85 6.20 -10.23
N ALA A 159 -15.43 5.80 -11.44
CA ALA A 159 -16.29 5.70 -12.62
C ALA A 159 -15.90 4.53 -13.55
N PRO A 160 -16.21 3.26 -13.20
CA PRO A 160 -16.93 2.82 -12.01
C PRO A 160 -16.03 2.48 -10.81
N ASP A 161 -14.72 2.41 -11.01
CA ASP A 161 -13.69 2.06 -10.03
C ASP A 161 -12.52 3.05 -10.07
N VAL A 162 -11.61 2.92 -9.12
CA VAL A 162 -10.32 3.60 -9.06
C VAL A 162 -9.19 2.58 -8.94
N ARG A 163 -7.98 2.97 -9.32
CA ARG A 163 -6.74 2.21 -9.08
C ARG A 163 -5.93 2.92 -8.00
N ILE A 164 -5.44 2.18 -7.02
CA ILE A 164 -4.75 2.74 -5.86
C ILE A 164 -3.45 1.99 -5.62
N TRP A 165 -2.36 2.73 -5.42
CA TRP A 165 -1.07 2.18 -5.04
C TRP A 165 -0.36 3.14 -4.09
N ALA A 166 0.65 2.61 -3.41
CA ALA A 166 1.50 3.38 -2.52
C ALA A 166 2.90 3.54 -3.10
N ARG A 167 3.57 4.62 -2.71
CA ARG A 167 4.96 4.90 -3.10
C ARG A 167 5.72 5.51 -1.93
N CYS A 168 6.95 5.06 -1.72
CA CYS A 168 7.92 5.73 -0.86
C CYS A 168 8.99 6.37 -1.76
N SER A 169 9.19 7.68 -1.57
CA SER A 169 10.27 8.42 -2.25
C SER A 169 11.12 9.14 -1.23
N VAL A 170 12.44 9.05 -1.33
CA VAL A 170 13.36 9.76 -0.44
C VAL A 170 14.08 10.86 -1.20
N ASN A 171 14.22 12.03 -0.59
CA ASN A 171 15.00 13.11 -1.15
C ASN A 171 16.49 12.88 -0.88
N VAL A 172 17.26 12.66 -1.93
CA VAL A 172 18.73 12.55 -1.90
C VAL A 172 19.29 13.74 -2.67
N ASP A 173 19.96 14.64 -1.96
CA ASP A 173 20.63 15.82 -2.52
C ASP A 173 19.73 16.68 -3.43
N GLY A 174 18.47 16.87 -3.04
CA GLY A 174 17.49 17.68 -3.78
C GLY A 174 16.79 16.94 -4.91
N ARG A 175 16.96 15.62 -5.03
CA ARG A 175 16.27 14.77 -6.02
C ARG A 175 15.51 13.67 -5.31
N PHE A 176 14.24 13.50 -5.66
CA PHE A 176 13.46 12.39 -5.16
C PHE A 176 13.81 11.11 -5.90
N GLN A 177 14.15 10.08 -5.13
CA GLN A 177 14.33 8.72 -5.62
C GLN A 177 13.15 7.89 -5.12
N HIS A 178 12.44 7.24 -6.04
CA HIS A 178 11.44 6.23 -5.71
C HIS A 178 12.16 4.97 -5.25
N VAL A 179 11.93 4.58 -4.00
CA VAL A 179 12.65 3.47 -3.35
C VAL A 179 11.75 2.29 -3.06
N ASP A 180 10.44 2.53 -2.95
CA ASP A 180 9.47 1.47 -2.75
C ASP A 180 8.09 1.75 -3.33
N ARG A 181 7.36 0.67 -3.64
CA ARG A 181 6.01 0.71 -4.21
C ARG A 181 5.20 -0.48 -3.73
N ALA A 182 3.93 -0.24 -3.41
CA ALA A 182 3.02 -1.30 -3.00
C ALA A 182 1.61 -1.12 -3.58
N GLY A 183 1.14 -2.07 -4.38
CA GLY A 183 -0.25 -2.21 -4.78
C GLY A 183 -0.86 -3.48 -4.16
N HIS A 184 -0.81 -4.57 -4.92
CA HIS A 184 -1.22 -5.88 -4.47
C HIS A 184 -0.19 -6.45 -3.47
N PRO A 185 -0.66 -7.21 -2.47
CA PRO A 185 0.25 -7.90 -1.56
C PRO A 185 1.14 -8.88 -2.31
N TRP A 186 2.38 -9.00 -1.84
CA TRP A 186 3.35 -10.03 -2.23
C TRP A 186 3.93 -9.88 -3.65
N VAL A 187 3.68 -8.76 -4.34
CA VAL A 187 4.26 -8.50 -5.68
C VAL A 187 5.77 -8.29 -5.62
N SER A 188 6.29 -7.67 -4.57
CA SER A 188 7.74 -7.54 -4.35
C SER A 188 8.46 -8.90 -4.27
N GLY A 189 7.73 -9.96 -3.90
CA GLY A 189 8.22 -11.33 -3.87
C GLY A 189 8.52 -11.93 -5.25
N PHE A 190 7.99 -11.33 -6.34
CA PHE A 190 8.14 -11.85 -7.70
C PHE A 190 9.54 -11.68 -8.30
N PHE A 191 10.34 -10.74 -7.78
CA PHE A 191 11.60 -10.32 -8.41
C PHE A 191 12.80 -10.99 -7.74
N PRO A 192 13.41 -12.07 -8.23
CA PRO A 192 14.38 -12.87 -7.47
C PRO A 192 15.60 -12.10 -6.96
N ASP A 193 16.03 -11.04 -7.64
CA ASP A 193 17.13 -10.16 -7.22
C ASP A 193 16.65 -8.74 -6.85
N ASP A 194 17.50 -8.03 -6.10
CA ASP A 194 17.19 -6.69 -5.60
C ASP A 194 17.29 -5.60 -6.68
N ALA A 195 17.98 -5.85 -7.79
CA ALA A 195 18.13 -4.86 -8.85
C ALA A 195 16.83 -4.73 -9.66
N ASP A 196 16.27 -5.85 -10.10
CA ASP A 196 14.97 -5.88 -10.79
C ASP A 196 13.86 -5.33 -9.89
N ARG A 197 13.89 -5.65 -8.58
CA ARG A 197 12.96 -5.09 -7.61
C ARG A 197 13.12 -3.57 -7.47
N ALA A 198 14.35 -3.07 -7.39
CA ALA A 198 14.59 -1.63 -7.32
C ALA A 198 14.10 -0.92 -8.59
N GLU A 199 14.27 -1.52 -9.77
CA GLU A 199 13.71 -1.00 -11.02
C GLU A 199 12.18 -1.02 -11.03
N PHE A 200 11.54 -2.09 -10.55
CA PHE A 200 10.09 -2.18 -10.41
C PHE A 200 9.55 -1.11 -9.46
N ASN A 201 10.22 -0.92 -8.32
CA ASN A 201 9.86 0.08 -7.31
C ASN A 201 10.01 1.51 -7.84
N ALA A 202 11.01 1.74 -8.69
CA ALA A 202 11.28 3.06 -9.27
C ALA A 202 10.35 3.43 -10.44
N ASP A 203 9.62 2.47 -11.01
CA ASP A 203 8.81 2.69 -12.21
C ASP A 203 7.33 3.04 -11.91
N GLU A 204 6.59 3.31 -12.98
CA GLU A 204 5.16 3.61 -12.96
C GLU A 204 4.29 2.39 -13.30
N PRO A 205 3.12 2.23 -12.65
CA PRO A 205 2.24 1.08 -12.88
C PRO A 205 1.84 0.90 -14.35
N ASN A 206 1.69 1.98 -15.11
CA ASN A 206 1.31 1.93 -16.53
C ASN A 206 2.32 1.21 -17.44
N ARG A 207 3.53 0.89 -16.94
CA ARG A 207 4.56 0.14 -17.68
C ARG A 207 4.66 -1.31 -17.24
N ASP A 208 3.98 -1.69 -16.16
CA ASP A 208 4.21 -2.96 -15.46
C ASP A 208 3.98 -4.16 -16.36
N GLN A 209 2.87 -4.17 -17.10
CA GLN A 209 2.53 -5.29 -17.98
C GLN A 209 3.59 -5.49 -19.08
N GLY A 210 4.14 -4.40 -19.63
CA GLY A 210 5.14 -4.47 -20.69
C GLY A 210 6.52 -4.89 -20.20
N ARG A 211 6.88 -4.53 -18.96
CA ARG A 211 8.21 -4.78 -18.39
C ARG A 211 8.31 -6.08 -17.59
N TRP A 212 7.29 -6.39 -16.79
CA TRP A 212 7.39 -7.38 -15.70
C TRP A 212 6.51 -8.62 -15.89
N MET A 213 5.62 -8.63 -16.90
CA MET A 213 4.79 -9.82 -17.17
C MET A 213 5.64 -11.06 -17.51
N GLY A 214 6.84 -10.87 -18.08
CA GLY A 214 7.79 -11.95 -18.34
C GLY A 214 8.20 -12.69 -17.06
N HIS A 215 8.63 -11.96 -16.04
CA HIS A 215 9.00 -12.52 -14.73
C HIS A 215 7.85 -13.30 -14.09
N LEU A 216 6.63 -12.76 -14.13
CA LEU A 216 5.47 -13.43 -13.54
C LEU A 216 5.09 -14.71 -14.31
N ILE A 217 5.24 -14.73 -15.63
CA ILE A 217 5.05 -15.96 -16.44
C ILE A 217 6.06 -17.04 -16.04
N GLU A 218 7.33 -16.68 -15.88
CA GLU A 218 8.38 -17.62 -15.48
C GLU A 218 8.11 -18.18 -14.08
N LEU A 219 7.79 -17.30 -13.12
CA LEU A 219 7.40 -17.68 -11.77
C LEU A 219 6.23 -18.67 -11.76
N MET A 220 5.14 -18.36 -12.48
CA MET A 220 3.97 -19.24 -12.56
C MET A 220 4.31 -20.58 -13.24
N GLY A 221 5.21 -20.59 -14.23
CA GLY A 221 5.76 -21.81 -14.81
C GLY A 221 6.44 -22.69 -13.77
N GLU A 222 7.26 -22.11 -12.89
CA GLU A 222 7.99 -22.82 -11.83
C GLU A 222 7.07 -23.29 -10.70
N THR A 223 6.16 -22.45 -10.21
CA THR A 223 5.34 -22.75 -9.03
C THR A 223 4.10 -23.58 -9.36
N GLY A 224 3.44 -23.30 -10.48
CA GLY A 224 2.17 -23.90 -10.87
C GLY A 224 2.26 -24.86 -12.05
N GLY A 225 3.37 -24.86 -12.79
CA GLY A 225 3.47 -25.59 -14.06
C GLY A 225 2.60 -24.99 -15.16
N TYR A 226 2.39 -23.68 -15.15
CA TYR A 226 1.65 -22.99 -16.20
C TYR A 226 2.45 -23.03 -17.51
N SER A 227 1.77 -23.30 -18.63
CA SER A 227 2.31 -22.90 -19.93
C SER A 227 2.27 -21.38 -20.09
N ARG A 228 3.09 -20.84 -20.99
CA ARG A 228 3.14 -19.39 -21.25
C ARG A 228 1.76 -18.78 -21.56
N SER A 229 0.95 -19.46 -22.39
CA SER A 229 -0.40 -18.98 -22.74
C SER A 229 -1.32 -18.97 -21.52
N GLU A 230 -1.32 -20.04 -20.73
CA GLU A 230 -2.16 -20.11 -19.53
C GLU A 230 -1.75 -19.07 -18.50
N ALA A 231 -0.45 -18.78 -18.35
CA ALA A 231 0.03 -17.73 -17.46
C ALA A 231 -0.45 -16.34 -17.91
N ILE A 232 -0.36 -16.02 -19.22
CA ILE A 232 -0.86 -14.76 -19.77
C ILE A 232 -2.36 -14.59 -19.48
N ASP A 233 -3.15 -15.62 -19.75
CA ASP A 233 -4.60 -15.59 -19.52
C ASP A 233 -4.92 -15.42 -18.04
N ALA A 234 -4.21 -16.13 -17.16
CA ALA A 234 -4.40 -16.04 -15.71
C ALA A 234 -4.01 -14.67 -15.14
N ILE A 235 -2.85 -14.10 -15.55
CA ILE A 235 -2.40 -12.77 -15.12
C ILE A 235 -3.40 -11.70 -15.55
N THR A 236 -3.87 -11.78 -16.80
CA THR A 236 -4.86 -10.84 -17.35
C THR A 236 -6.20 -10.94 -16.62
N ALA A 237 -6.63 -12.15 -16.27
CA ALA A 237 -7.89 -12.37 -15.57
C ALA A 237 -7.85 -11.98 -14.08
N GLU A 238 -6.71 -12.18 -13.41
CA GLU A 238 -6.54 -11.80 -12.00
C GLU A 238 -6.35 -10.28 -11.85
N GLY A 239 -5.61 -9.65 -12.77
CA GLY A 239 -5.31 -8.22 -12.74
C GLY A 239 -4.05 -7.84 -11.96
N THR A 240 -3.10 -8.77 -11.75
CA THR A 240 -1.94 -8.59 -10.86
C THR A 240 -1.03 -7.47 -11.35
N LEU A 241 -0.93 -7.33 -12.67
CA LEU A 241 -0.23 -6.25 -13.34
C LEU A 241 -1.25 -5.44 -14.15
N PRO A 242 -1.28 -4.10 -14.01
CA PRO A 242 -0.40 -3.27 -13.18
C PRO A 242 -0.55 -3.50 -11.67
N ASP A 243 0.51 -3.26 -10.91
CA ASP A 243 0.49 -3.45 -9.45
C ASP A 243 -0.27 -2.32 -8.74
N VAL A 244 -1.59 -2.40 -8.77
CA VAL A 244 -2.53 -1.42 -8.20
C VAL A 244 -3.77 -2.12 -7.65
N LEU A 245 -4.25 -1.73 -6.48
CA LEU A 245 -5.54 -2.18 -5.97
C LEU A 245 -6.66 -1.53 -6.78
N THR A 246 -7.48 -2.33 -7.44
CA THR A 246 -8.71 -1.86 -8.08
C THR A 246 -9.84 -1.84 -7.06
N TYR A 247 -10.49 -0.68 -6.88
CA TYR A 247 -11.60 -0.54 -5.93
C TYR A 247 -12.84 0.07 -6.58
N ASN A 248 -13.90 -0.73 -6.65
CA ASN A 248 -15.23 -0.31 -7.03
C ASN A 248 -16.10 -0.14 -5.77
N PRO A 249 -16.44 1.11 -5.38
CA PRO A 249 -17.23 1.35 -4.17
C PRO A 249 -18.68 0.85 -4.26
N ARG A 250 -19.15 0.44 -5.45
CA ARG A 250 -20.49 -0.12 -5.67
C ARG A 250 -20.54 -1.65 -5.52
N LYS A 251 -19.38 -2.30 -5.34
CA LYS A 251 -19.27 -3.75 -5.13
C LYS A 251 -18.86 -4.02 -3.68
N PRO A 252 -19.20 -5.19 -3.11
CA PRO A 252 -18.69 -5.59 -1.79
C PRO A 252 -17.16 -5.48 -1.74
N ALA A 253 -16.64 -4.87 -0.69
CA ALA A 253 -15.20 -4.78 -0.47
C ALA A 253 -14.67 -6.10 0.07
N ARG A 254 -13.83 -6.74 -0.74
CA ARG A 254 -13.09 -7.96 -0.45
C ARG A 254 -12.10 -8.11 -1.59
N TYR A 255 -10.87 -8.47 -1.30
CA TYR A 255 -9.86 -8.75 -2.32
C TYR A 255 -10.41 -9.71 -3.40
N PRO A 256 -10.33 -9.36 -4.70
CA PRO A 256 -9.55 -8.26 -5.29
C PRO A 256 -10.31 -6.93 -5.51
N ASN A 257 -11.55 -6.76 -5.04
CA ASN A 257 -12.23 -5.45 -5.06
C ASN A 257 -11.85 -4.64 -3.81
N GLY A 258 -10.75 -3.89 -3.93
CA GLY A 258 -10.04 -3.31 -2.80
C GLY A 258 -9.37 -4.37 -1.94
N ARG A 259 -9.10 -4.03 -0.68
CA ARG A 259 -8.56 -4.96 0.31
C ARG A 259 -8.97 -4.52 1.70
N THR A 260 -9.65 -5.40 2.42
CA THR A 260 -9.98 -5.22 3.83
C THR A 260 -8.84 -5.75 4.71
N LEU A 261 -8.79 -5.32 5.98
CA LEU A 261 -7.77 -5.78 6.93
C LEU A 261 -7.80 -7.31 7.16
N GLY A 262 -8.98 -7.93 7.04
CA GLY A 262 -9.19 -9.36 7.30
C GLY A 262 -9.11 -10.25 6.06
N ASP A 263 -8.74 -9.72 4.90
CA ASP A 263 -8.65 -10.51 3.66
C ASP A 263 -7.43 -11.44 3.68
N ASP A 264 -7.66 -12.73 3.42
CA ASP A 264 -6.60 -13.73 3.25
C ASP A 264 -5.99 -13.65 1.84
N VAL A 265 -5.14 -12.65 1.62
CA VAL A 265 -4.48 -12.46 0.33
C VAL A 265 -3.34 -13.47 0.13
N ALA A 266 -2.78 -14.05 1.20
CA ALA A 266 -1.74 -15.07 1.10
C ALA A 266 -2.29 -16.37 0.47
N ASP A 267 -3.42 -16.91 0.97
CA ASP A 267 -4.08 -18.06 0.35
C ASP A 267 -4.54 -17.73 -1.08
N TYR A 268 -5.10 -16.55 -1.29
CA TYR A 268 -5.50 -16.09 -2.63
C TYR A 268 -4.33 -16.12 -3.61
N ARG A 269 -3.21 -15.46 -3.27
CA ARG A 269 -2.03 -15.33 -4.13
C ARG A 269 -1.35 -16.68 -4.33
N SER A 270 -1.31 -17.51 -3.29
CA SER A 270 -0.79 -18.86 -3.38
C SER A 270 -1.54 -19.68 -4.43
N ARG A 271 -2.87 -19.71 -4.39
CA ARG A 271 -3.68 -20.46 -5.37
C ARG A 271 -3.49 -19.95 -6.78
N PHE A 272 -3.37 -18.64 -6.95
CA PHE A 272 -3.06 -18.02 -8.23
C PHE A 272 -1.73 -18.54 -8.80
N LEU A 273 -0.65 -18.46 -8.02
CA LEU A 273 0.69 -18.88 -8.45
C LEU A 273 0.81 -20.40 -8.67
N THR A 274 0.05 -21.22 -7.95
CA THR A 274 0.21 -22.69 -7.97
C THR A 274 -0.83 -23.43 -8.81
N LYS A 275 -1.68 -22.72 -9.56
CA LYS A 275 -2.78 -23.33 -10.35
C LYS A 275 -3.77 -24.08 -9.45
N GLY A 276 -4.06 -23.49 -8.30
CA GLY A 276 -4.99 -24.03 -7.30
C GLY A 276 -4.47 -25.23 -6.49
N ARG A 277 -3.16 -25.50 -6.52
CA ARG A 277 -2.54 -26.53 -5.65
C ARG A 277 -2.45 -26.03 -4.19
N THR A 278 -2.01 -26.91 -3.30
CA THR A 278 -1.86 -26.68 -1.85
C THR A 278 -1.34 -25.27 -1.52
N PRO A 279 -1.90 -24.61 -0.48
CA PRO A 279 -1.41 -23.32 0.00
C PRO A 279 0.11 -23.34 0.23
N LEU A 280 0.78 -22.28 -0.21
CA LEU A 280 2.21 -22.03 -0.02
C LEU A 280 2.53 -21.56 1.41
N THR A 281 1.50 -21.20 2.18
CA THR A 281 1.59 -20.67 3.53
C THR A 281 0.49 -21.25 4.41
N ASP A 282 0.73 -21.38 5.71
CA ASP A 282 -0.25 -21.68 6.76
C ASP A 282 -0.84 -20.41 7.41
N PHE A 283 -0.60 -19.26 6.78
CA PHE A 283 -1.11 -17.96 7.16
C PHE A 283 -2.64 -17.97 7.34
N THR A 284 -3.11 -17.42 8.45
CA THR A 284 -4.53 -17.18 8.71
C THR A 284 -4.68 -15.73 9.16
N PRO A 285 -5.38 -14.87 8.40
CA PRO A 285 -5.55 -13.48 8.80
C PRO A 285 -6.39 -13.39 10.07
N ARG A 286 -5.97 -12.52 10.98
CA ARG A 286 -6.75 -12.18 12.16
C ARG A 286 -8.05 -11.47 11.75
N GLN A 287 -9.04 -11.47 12.63
CA GLN A 287 -10.37 -10.91 12.36
C GLN A 287 -10.85 -9.92 13.45
N ASP A 288 -10.07 -9.77 14.51
CA ASP A 288 -10.37 -8.96 15.69
C ASP A 288 -9.90 -7.51 15.52
N PHE A 289 -10.33 -6.86 14.43
CA PHE A 289 -10.07 -5.44 14.16
C PHE A 289 -11.05 -4.53 14.90
N LEU A 290 -10.65 -3.28 15.13
CA LEU A 290 -11.50 -2.28 15.77
C LEU A 290 -12.63 -1.85 14.80
N PRO A 291 -13.86 -1.66 15.30
CA PRO A 291 -14.99 -1.21 14.47
C PRO A 291 -14.94 0.29 14.16
N ASP A 292 -14.05 1.04 14.83
CA ASP A 292 -13.88 2.48 14.71
C ASP A 292 -12.51 2.80 14.12
N PHE A 293 -12.44 3.89 13.37
CA PHE A 293 -11.19 4.45 12.84
C PHE A 293 -10.15 4.61 13.98
N PRO A 294 -8.90 4.10 13.84
CA PRO A 294 -8.22 3.74 12.59
C PRO A 294 -8.30 2.25 12.22
N TYR A 295 -9.23 1.50 12.82
CA TYR A 295 -9.52 0.08 12.55
C TYR A 295 -8.45 -0.93 13.00
N LEU A 296 -7.20 -0.50 13.13
CA LEU A 296 -6.09 -1.33 13.60
C LEU A 296 -5.95 -1.33 15.13
N CYS A 297 -5.48 -2.45 15.68
CA CYS A 297 -5.24 -2.63 17.12
C CYS A 297 -4.02 -1.85 17.61
N ALA A 298 -4.02 -1.50 18.90
CA ALA A 298 -2.86 -0.91 19.60
C ALA A 298 -1.58 -1.77 19.40
N PRO A 299 -0.39 -1.15 19.35
CA PRO A 299 0.87 -1.81 18.99
C PRO A 299 1.23 -3.00 19.90
#